data_AF-A0A1N6PF26-F1
#
_entry.id   AF-A0A1N6PF26-F1
#
_cell.length_a   1.000
_cell.length_b   1.000
_cell.length_c   1.000
_cell.angle_alpha   90.00
_cell.angle_beta   90.00
_cell.angle_gamma   90.00
#
_symmetry.space_group_name_H-M   'P 1'
#
loop_
_entity.id
_entity.type
_entity.pdbx_description
1 polymer ?
#
loop_
_entity_poly.entity_id
_entity_poly.type
_entity_poly.pdbx_seq_one_letter_code
_entity_poly.pdbx_strand_id
1 'polypeptide(L)'
;MVLKAIVRDTDQKVFGGLRTEIVPLNEYVREGVRWYAISVYFPEDWIFHPYPVIVGQLHTSQKGRTLSPPLAFVVHGQNLDLELYANHRLVDDATQPSRENSARQLIRLASIMKESWYCFVVRADWSRRLGEGSIKIWMNGDKVYESYNLYNQYETWLGNYPKAGLYVPGMMGVKERMLLLDFIYLGGPRTGYQEMAALTPCAGAKVEDAE
;
A
#
# COMPACT_ATOMS: atom_id res chain seq x y z
N MET A 1 -6.31 7.73 -17.93
CA MET A 1 -4.99 8.38 -17.97
C MET A 1 -4.06 7.54 -17.13
N VAL A 2 -2.82 7.30 -17.54
CA VAL A 2 -1.85 6.49 -16.78
C VAL A 2 -0.63 7.32 -16.43
N LEU A 3 -0.02 7.05 -15.28
CA LEU A 3 1.19 7.70 -14.81
C LEU A 3 2.34 6.71 -14.86
N LYS A 4 3.50 7.13 -15.35
CA LYS A 4 4.71 6.31 -15.39
C LYS A 4 5.61 6.67 -14.22
N ALA A 5 5.93 5.71 -13.35
CA ALA A 5 6.92 5.88 -12.30
C ALA A 5 8.23 5.20 -12.72
N ILE A 6 9.35 5.91 -12.62
CA ILE A 6 10.68 5.38 -12.95
C ILE A 6 11.63 5.71 -11.80
N VAL A 7 12.44 4.74 -11.40
CA VAL A 7 13.54 4.93 -10.45
C VAL A 7 14.79 4.30 -11.03
N ARG A 8 15.92 5.02 -11.00
CA ARG A 8 17.25 4.57 -11.44
C ARG A 8 18.19 4.37 -10.26
N ASP A 9 19.18 3.49 -10.40
CA ASP A 9 20.20 3.27 -9.34
C ASP A 9 21.08 4.50 -9.12
N THR A 10 21.11 5.40 -10.10
CA THR A 10 21.78 6.70 -10.07
C THR A 10 20.96 7.83 -9.45
N ASP A 11 19.67 7.63 -9.16
CA ASP A 11 18.84 8.67 -8.57
C ASP A 11 19.30 9.01 -7.15
N GLN A 12 19.06 10.24 -6.71
CA GLN A 12 19.42 10.66 -5.35
C GLN A 12 18.54 9.94 -4.31
N LYS A 13 19.19 9.35 -3.31
CA LYS A 13 18.47 8.75 -2.17
C LYS A 13 17.86 9.83 -1.28
N VAL A 14 16.61 9.58 -0.88
CA VAL A 14 15.88 10.36 0.12
C VAL A 14 15.59 9.45 1.30
N PHE A 15 16.09 9.81 2.49
CA PHE A 15 16.03 8.99 3.71
C PHE A 15 16.48 7.53 3.49
N GLY A 16 17.56 7.34 2.72
CA GLY A 16 18.18 6.03 2.49
C GLY A 16 17.49 5.15 1.44
N GLY A 17 16.42 5.61 0.79
CA GLY A 17 15.78 4.90 -0.31
C GLY A 17 15.65 5.73 -1.58
N LEU A 18 15.36 5.06 -2.68
CA LEU A 18 15.06 5.68 -3.98
C LEU A 18 13.55 5.68 -4.18
N ARG A 19 12.99 6.75 -4.76
CA ARG A 19 11.52 6.82 -4.92
C ARG A 19 11.05 7.71 -6.05
N THR A 20 9.90 7.31 -6.59
CA THR A 20 9.00 8.15 -7.38
C THR A 20 7.59 7.70 -7.04
N GLU A 21 6.91 8.49 -6.21
CA GLU A 21 5.58 8.19 -5.66
C GLU A 21 4.67 9.40 -5.85
N ILE A 22 3.39 9.13 -6.09
CA ILE A 22 2.32 10.14 -6.05
C ILE A 22 1.59 10.08 -4.70
N VAL A 23 1.09 11.23 -4.27
CA VAL A 23 0.32 11.39 -3.05
C VAL A 23 -0.80 12.41 -3.30
N PRO A 24 -2.06 12.10 -2.95
CA PRO A 24 -3.12 13.10 -2.97
C PRO A 24 -2.86 14.16 -1.89
N LEU A 25 -2.97 15.43 -2.26
CA LEU A 25 -2.70 16.54 -1.34
C LEU A 25 -3.81 16.66 -0.29
N ASN A 26 -3.43 16.92 0.97
CA ASN A 26 -4.35 17.15 2.10
C ASN A 26 -5.30 15.99 2.44
N GLU A 27 -4.97 14.77 1.99
CA GLU A 27 -5.82 13.58 2.17
C GLU A 27 -5.33 12.71 3.32
N TYR A 28 -5.70 13.13 4.55
CA TYR A 28 -5.33 12.45 5.79
C TYR A 28 -6.56 12.01 6.59
N VAL A 29 -6.53 10.80 7.14
CA VAL A 29 -7.57 10.29 8.04
C VAL A 29 -6.97 9.77 9.33
N ARG A 30 -7.32 10.39 10.46
CA ARG A 30 -6.78 10.01 11.78
C ARG A 30 -7.34 8.68 12.28
N GLU A 31 -8.65 8.54 12.26
CA GLU A 31 -9.38 7.37 12.74
C GLU A 31 -10.66 7.21 11.89
N GLY A 32 -11.27 6.02 11.92
CA GLY A 32 -12.53 5.75 11.26
C GLY A 32 -12.40 5.25 9.82
N VAL A 33 -13.55 5.11 9.16
CA VAL A 33 -13.67 4.47 7.83
C VAL A 33 -13.15 5.36 6.71
N ARG A 34 -12.22 4.81 5.92
CA ARG A 34 -11.76 5.37 4.65
C ARG A 34 -11.57 4.24 3.62
N TRP A 35 -11.87 4.55 2.36
CA TRP A 35 -11.63 3.67 1.23
C TRP A 35 -10.51 4.21 0.36
N TYR A 36 -9.73 3.29 -0.19
CA TYR A 36 -8.61 3.55 -1.08
C TYR A 36 -8.67 2.58 -2.25
N ALA A 37 -8.39 3.05 -3.46
CA ALA A 37 -8.05 2.18 -4.58
C ALA A 37 -6.70 2.60 -5.15
N ILE A 38 -5.84 1.61 -5.39
CA ILE A 38 -4.49 1.78 -5.93
C ILE A 38 -4.32 0.71 -7.00
N SER A 39 -3.86 1.09 -8.19
CA SER A 39 -3.63 0.15 -9.28
C SER A 39 -2.22 0.30 -9.83
N VAL A 40 -1.57 -0.83 -10.05
CA VAL A 40 -0.21 -0.89 -10.60
C VAL A 40 -0.16 -1.88 -11.76
N TYR A 41 0.61 -1.56 -12.79
CA TYR A 41 0.85 -2.42 -13.93
C TYR A 41 2.31 -2.79 -14.01
N PHE A 42 2.60 -4.08 -14.10
CA PHE A 42 3.95 -4.58 -14.32
C PHE A 42 4.22 -4.75 -15.82
N PRO A 43 5.13 -3.98 -16.42
CA PRO A 43 5.44 -4.09 -17.84
C PRO A 43 6.23 -5.38 -18.18
N GLU A 44 6.27 -5.74 -19.47
CA GLU A 44 7.00 -6.91 -20.00
C GLU A 44 8.49 -6.89 -19.61
N ASP A 45 9.09 -5.70 -19.59
CA ASP A 45 10.50 -5.48 -19.27
C ASP A 45 10.79 -5.45 -17.75
N TRP A 46 9.79 -5.70 -16.89
CA TRP A 46 10.01 -5.73 -15.44
C TRP A 46 11.06 -6.77 -15.06
N ILE A 47 12.10 -6.33 -14.34
CA ILE A 47 13.17 -7.22 -13.86
C ILE A 47 12.90 -7.60 -12.40
N PHE A 48 12.65 -8.89 -12.19
CA PHE A 48 12.52 -9.45 -10.85
C PHE A 48 13.87 -9.45 -10.12
N HIS A 49 13.85 -9.05 -8.84
CA HIS A 49 15.03 -9.06 -7.97
C HIS A 49 14.60 -9.35 -6.53
N PRO A 50 15.41 -10.02 -5.70
CA PRO A 50 15.11 -10.27 -4.28
C PRO A 50 15.18 -9.03 -3.38
N TYR A 51 15.36 -7.82 -3.90
CA TYR A 51 15.31 -6.62 -3.07
C TYR A 51 13.89 -6.05 -3.10
N PRO A 52 13.31 -5.71 -1.93
CA PRO A 52 11.92 -5.33 -1.86
C PRO A 52 11.67 -3.98 -2.54
N VAL A 53 10.49 -3.86 -3.15
CA VAL A 53 10.00 -2.60 -3.73
C VAL A 53 8.57 -2.40 -3.29
N ILE A 54 8.27 -1.29 -2.62
CA ILE A 54 6.90 -0.92 -2.29
C ILE A 54 6.29 -0.26 -3.53
N VAL A 55 5.15 -0.79 -4.00
CA VAL A 55 4.43 -0.32 -5.20
C VAL A 55 3.16 0.48 -4.87
N GLY A 56 2.68 0.34 -3.62
CA GLY A 56 1.60 1.13 -3.05
C GLY A 56 1.61 1.00 -1.52
N GLN A 57 1.21 2.05 -0.81
CA GLN A 57 1.21 2.04 0.66
C GLN A 57 0.19 3.01 1.24
N LEU A 58 -0.36 2.66 2.41
CA LEU A 58 -1.08 3.58 3.28
C LEU A 58 -0.14 3.92 4.43
N HIS A 59 0.38 5.14 4.43
CA HIS A 59 1.42 5.58 5.35
C HIS A 59 0.83 6.49 6.42
N THR A 60 1.40 6.46 7.61
CA THR A 60 0.99 7.34 8.73
C THR A 60 1.75 8.67 8.68
N SER A 61 1.08 9.78 8.97
CA SER A 61 1.77 11.02 9.34
C SER A 61 2.44 10.85 10.70
N GLN A 62 3.77 10.81 10.69
CA GLN A 62 4.57 10.41 11.84
C GLN A 62 4.63 11.52 12.89
N LYS A 63 4.30 11.20 14.15
CA LYS A 63 4.51 12.09 15.31
C LYS A 63 5.96 11.97 15.82
N GLY A 64 6.92 12.28 14.95
CA GLY A 64 8.36 12.26 15.25
C GLY A 64 9.06 10.88 15.23
N ARG A 65 8.39 9.82 14.77
CA ARG A 65 8.94 8.46 14.71
C ARG A 65 8.88 7.86 13.31
N THR A 66 10.02 7.39 12.81
CA THR A 66 10.12 6.69 11.52
C THR A 66 9.73 5.22 11.66
N LEU A 67 8.48 4.91 11.35
CA LEU A 67 7.90 3.56 11.39
C LEU A 67 7.52 3.09 9.97
N SER A 68 7.39 1.77 9.81
CA SER A 68 6.86 1.18 8.58
C SER A 68 5.44 1.70 8.30
N PRO A 69 5.00 1.77 7.04
CA PRO A 69 3.59 2.09 6.74
C PRO A 69 2.66 1.03 7.34
N PRO A 70 1.47 1.42 7.88
CA PRO A 70 0.49 0.45 8.35
C PRO A 70 0.06 -0.61 7.32
N LEU A 71 0.10 -0.25 6.04
CA LEU A 71 -0.18 -1.15 4.92
C LEU A 71 0.77 -0.86 3.76
N ALA A 72 1.39 -1.90 3.20
CA ALA A 72 2.17 -1.81 1.97
C ALA A 72 1.91 -3.00 1.05
N PHE A 73 1.88 -2.74 -0.25
CA PHE A 73 1.99 -3.72 -1.32
C PHE A 73 3.45 -3.77 -1.76
N VAL A 74 4.09 -4.92 -1.60
CA VAL A 74 5.53 -5.09 -1.73
C VAL A 74 5.83 -6.14 -2.78
N VAL A 75 6.70 -5.79 -3.71
CA VAL A 75 7.29 -6.74 -4.67
C VAL A 75 8.58 -7.29 -4.08
N HIS A 76 8.68 -8.62 -4.01
CA HIS A 76 9.88 -9.30 -3.54
C HIS A 76 10.14 -10.56 -4.39
N GLY A 77 11.18 -10.50 -5.24
CA GLY A 77 11.38 -11.50 -6.28
C GLY A 77 10.22 -11.49 -7.27
N GLN A 78 9.61 -12.64 -7.51
CA GLN A 78 8.45 -12.83 -8.40
C GLN A 78 7.11 -12.66 -7.69
N ASN A 79 7.10 -12.08 -6.50
CA ASN A 79 5.93 -12.12 -5.66
C ASN A 79 5.43 -10.73 -5.32
N LEU A 80 4.11 -10.66 -5.18
CA LEU A 80 3.40 -9.52 -4.65
C LEU A 80 2.88 -9.88 -3.25
N ASP A 81 3.33 -9.12 -2.26
CA ASP A 81 3.06 -9.30 -0.84
C ASP A 81 2.25 -8.13 -0.30
N LEU A 82 1.38 -8.44 0.66
CA LEU A 82 0.77 -7.50 1.56
C LEU A 82 1.56 -7.52 2.87
N GLU A 83 2.08 -6.36 3.28
CA GLU A 83 2.62 -6.17 4.61
C GLU A 83 1.72 -5.24 5.43
N LEU A 84 1.41 -5.66 6.65
CA LEU A 84 0.61 -4.89 7.61
C LEU A 84 1.41 -4.65 8.88
N TYR A 85 1.36 -3.43 9.38
CA TYR A 85 2.04 -3.02 10.61
C TYR A 85 1.13 -2.18 11.51
N ALA A 86 1.21 -2.37 12.82
CA ALA A 86 0.43 -1.57 13.77
C ALA A 86 1.06 -1.54 15.16
N ASN A 87 0.73 -0.51 15.95
CA ASN A 87 1.14 -0.44 17.35
C ASN A 87 0.15 0.42 18.14
N HIS A 88 -0.36 -0.13 19.26
CA HIS A 88 -1.34 0.57 20.10
C HIS A 88 -0.71 1.60 21.04
N ARG A 89 0.62 1.53 21.24
CA ARG A 89 1.38 2.39 22.14
C ARG A 89 1.49 3.82 21.59
N LEU A 90 1.53 4.79 22.49
CA LEU A 90 1.74 6.21 22.19
C LEU A 90 3.24 6.51 22.01
N VAL A 91 3.55 7.55 21.25
CA VAL A 91 4.93 8.01 21.07
C VAL A 91 5.57 8.51 22.36
N ASP A 92 4.75 8.94 23.31
CA ASP A 92 5.17 9.48 24.62
C ASP A 92 5.10 8.43 25.74
N ASP A 93 4.77 7.16 25.43
CA ASP A 93 4.76 6.06 26.40
C ASP A 93 6.17 5.69 26.87
N ALA A 94 6.27 5.10 28.06
CA ALA A 94 7.54 4.57 28.60
C ALA A 94 8.20 3.54 27.67
N THR A 95 7.39 2.74 26.98
CA THR A 95 7.84 1.86 25.88
C THR A 95 7.26 2.38 24.57
N GLN A 96 8.01 3.23 23.88
CA GLN A 96 7.54 3.86 22.65
C GLN A 96 7.43 2.84 21.49
N PRO A 97 6.57 3.08 20.48
CA PRO A 97 6.46 2.22 19.31
C PRO A 97 7.79 2.15 18.54
N SER A 98 8.23 0.95 18.19
CA SER A 98 9.44 0.67 17.40
C SER A 98 9.15 -0.41 16.36
N ARG A 99 10.09 -0.68 15.45
CA ARG A 99 9.93 -1.77 14.48
C ARG A 99 9.84 -3.14 15.16
N GLU A 100 10.60 -3.31 16.23
CA GLU A 100 10.76 -4.56 16.98
C GLU A 100 9.53 -4.88 17.83
N ASN A 101 8.82 -3.84 18.31
CA ASN A 101 7.67 -4.01 19.21
C ASN A 101 6.31 -3.74 18.54
N SER A 102 6.29 -3.54 17.21
CA SER A 102 5.08 -3.40 16.41
C SER A 102 4.57 -4.75 15.95
N ALA A 103 3.25 -4.89 15.86
CA ALA A 103 2.65 -6.02 15.18
C ALA A 103 3.05 -5.99 13.70
N ARG A 104 3.33 -7.16 13.13
CA ARG A 104 3.68 -7.34 11.72
C ARG A 104 2.94 -8.56 11.17
N GLN A 105 2.34 -8.42 10.00
CA GLN A 105 1.86 -9.53 9.19
C GLN A 105 2.42 -9.39 7.77
N LEU A 106 2.79 -10.53 7.19
CA LEU A 106 3.25 -10.64 5.80
C LEU A 106 2.42 -11.73 5.15
N ILE A 107 1.72 -11.37 4.07
CA ILE A 107 0.80 -12.25 3.36
C ILE A 107 1.18 -12.23 1.88
N ARG A 108 1.47 -13.40 1.31
CA ARG A 108 1.64 -13.54 -0.13
C ARG A 108 0.29 -13.37 -0.81
N LEU A 109 0.16 -12.39 -1.71
CA LEU A 109 -1.06 -12.17 -2.48
C LEU A 109 -1.06 -12.96 -3.79
N ALA A 110 0.04 -12.89 -4.54
CA ALA A 110 0.17 -13.55 -5.84
C ALA A 110 1.63 -13.71 -6.26
N SER A 111 1.85 -14.55 -7.27
CA SER A 111 3.01 -14.42 -8.15
C SER A 111 2.70 -13.37 -9.22
N ILE A 112 3.68 -12.52 -9.52
CA ILE A 112 3.51 -11.41 -10.46
C ILE A 112 3.57 -11.95 -11.89
N MET A 113 2.48 -11.75 -12.63
CA MET A 113 2.43 -11.84 -14.06
C MET A 113 2.77 -10.46 -14.63
N LYS A 114 3.65 -10.44 -15.62
CA LYS A 114 3.94 -9.23 -16.37
C LYS A 114 2.76 -8.92 -17.30
N GLU A 115 2.80 -7.72 -17.86
CA GLU A 115 1.78 -7.17 -18.74
C GLU A 115 0.37 -7.20 -18.13
N SER A 116 0.30 -7.08 -16.81
CA SER A 116 -0.93 -7.26 -16.05
C SER A 116 -1.13 -6.14 -15.04
N TRP A 117 -2.40 -5.72 -14.90
CA TRP A 117 -2.83 -4.83 -13.84
C TRP A 117 -3.09 -5.60 -12.54
N TYR A 118 -2.69 -4.98 -11.44
CA TYR A 118 -3.01 -5.36 -10.08
C TYR A 118 -3.73 -4.20 -9.42
N CYS A 119 -5.03 -4.36 -9.19
CA CYS A 119 -5.90 -3.35 -8.62
C CYS A 119 -6.27 -3.74 -7.20
N PHE A 120 -5.90 -2.88 -6.26
CA PHE A 120 -6.19 -3.05 -4.85
C PHE A 120 -7.34 -2.12 -4.45
N VAL A 121 -8.32 -2.67 -3.75
CA VAL A 121 -9.31 -1.87 -3.02
C VAL A 121 -9.10 -2.16 -1.54
N VAL A 122 -9.02 -1.11 -0.74
CA VAL A 122 -8.85 -1.20 0.71
C VAL A 122 -9.97 -0.43 1.38
N ARG A 123 -10.70 -1.10 2.29
CA ARG A 123 -11.51 -0.44 3.31
C ARG A 123 -10.76 -0.55 4.62
N ALA A 124 -10.38 0.58 5.19
CA ALA A 124 -9.80 0.64 6.52
C ALA A 124 -10.72 1.43 7.45
N ASP A 125 -11.06 0.83 8.58
CA ASP A 125 -11.62 1.53 9.74
C ASP A 125 -10.46 1.72 10.72
N TRP A 126 -9.78 2.86 10.60
CA TRP A 126 -8.51 3.11 11.26
C TRP A 126 -8.69 3.29 12.77
N SER A 127 -8.00 2.48 13.57
CA SER A 127 -7.89 2.69 15.01
C SER A 127 -6.57 2.13 15.54
N ARG A 128 -5.99 2.83 16.51
CA ARG A 128 -4.84 2.33 17.27
C ARG A 128 -5.27 1.61 18.56
N ARG A 129 -6.55 1.68 18.93
CA ARG A 129 -7.04 1.17 20.21
C ARG A 129 -7.24 -0.32 20.14
N LEU A 130 -6.91 -1.01 21.23
CA LEU A 130 -7.13 -2.45 21.35
C LEU A 130 -8.64 -2.74 21.21
N GLY A 131 -8.98 -3.78 20.44
CA GLY A 131 -10.38 -4.16 20.22
C GLY A 131 -11.13 -3.29 19.21
N GLU A 132 -10.51 -2.25 18.65
CA GLU A 132 -11.13 -1.35 17.67
C GLU A 132 -10.39 -1.41 16.33
N GLY A 133 -11.13 -1.24 15.24
CA GLY A 133 -10.59 -1.16 13.89
C GLY A 133 -10.86 -2.41 13.06
N SER A 134 -10.88 -2.22 11.75
CA SER A 134 -11.07 -3.30 10.77
C SER A 134 -10.38 -2.96 9.47
N ILE A 135 -9.88 -3.97 8.76
CA ILE A 135 -9.36 -3.82 7.40
C ILE A 135 -10.00 -4.88 6.52
N LYS A 136 -10.37 -4.50 5.30
CA LYS A 136 -10.72 -5.42 4.21
C LYS A 136 -9.94 -5.02 2.97
N ILE A 137 -9.33 -5.99 2.31
CA ILE A 137 -8.52 -5.75 1.12
C ILE A 137 -8.98 -6.70 0.03
N TRP A 138 -9.15 -6.15 -1.17
CA TRP A 138 -9.41 -6.89 -2.38
C TRP A 138 -8.28 -6.67 -3.37
N MET A 139 -7.96 -7.70 -4.14
CA MET A 139 -7.05 -7.63 -5.29
C MET A 139 -7.78 -8.23 -6.49
N ASN A 140 -7.86 -7.46 -7.59
CA ASN A 140 -8.46 -7.90 -8.86
C ASN A 140 -9.89 -8.48 -8.75
N GLY A 141 -10.67 -7.99 -7.79
CA GLY A 141 -12.03 -8.50 -7.55
C GLY A 141 -12.18 -9.28 -6.26
N ASP A 142 -11.11 -9.96 -5.85
CA ASP A 142 -11.21 -11.03 -4.86
C ASP A 142 -10.73 -10.54 -3.51
N LYS A 143 -11.47 -10.86 -2.44
CA LYS A 143 -11.12 -10.47 -1.07
C LYS A 143 -9.92 -11.29 -0.60
N VAL A 144 -8.76 -10.65 -0.45
CA VAL A 144 -7.49 -11.30 -0.11
C VAL A 144 -7.13 -11.20 1.37
N TYR A 145 -7.76 -10.28 2.10
CA TYR A 145 -7.53 -10.12 3.54
C TYR A 145 -8.74 -9.48 4.23
N GLU A 146 -9.03 -9.91 5.45
CA GLU A 146 -9.94 -9.22 6.35
C GLU A 146 -9.55 -9.37 7.81
N SER A 147 -9.80 -8.32 8.60
CA SER A 147 -9.68 -8.34 10.05
C SER A 147 -10.74 -7.45 10.70
N TYR A 148 -11.09 -7.78 11.94
CA TYR A 148 -12.09 -7.09 12.75
C TYR A 148 -11.64 -6.98 14.20
N ASN A 149 -12.02 -5.90 14.87
CA ASN A 149 -11.74 -5.64 16.28
C ASN A 149 -10.23 -5.68 16.61
N LEU A 150 -9.40 -5.19 15.68
CA LEU A 150 -7.94 -5.14 15.82
C LEU A 150 -7.42 -3.74 15.51
N TYR A 151 -6.55 -3.24 16.39
CA TYR A 151 -5.76 -2.05 16.10
C TYR A 151 -4.95 -2.28 14.83
N ASN A 152 -4.94 -1.28 13.96
CA ASN A 152 -4.46 -1.43 12.58
C ASN A 152 -3.64 -0.22 12.10
N GLN A 153 -3.30 0.70 13.00
CA GLN A 153 -2.43 1.84 12.72
C GLN A 153 -1.57 2.19 13.93
N TYR A 154 -0.71 3.19 13.75
CA TYR A 154 0.05 3.86 14.80
C TYR A 154 -0.71 5.09 15.33
N GLU A 155 -0.21 5.68 16.41
CA GLU A 155 -0.53 7.07 16.71
C GLU A 155 -0.09 8.00 15.55
N THR A 156 -0.95 8.95 15.21
CA THR A 156 -0.78 9.79 14.02
C THR A 156 -1.08 11.26 14.33
N TRP A 157 -0.39 12.20 13.67
CA TRP A 157 -0.64 13.63 13.84
C TRP A 157 -1.77 14.16 12.96
N LEU A 158 -1.72 13.90 11.65
CA LEU A 158 -2.71 14.30 10.65
C LEU A 158 -3.59 13.13 10.20
N GLY A 159 -3.06 11.92 10.18
CA GLY A 159 -3.76 10.71 9.75
C GLY A 159 -2.93 9.81 8.85
N ASN A 160 -3.57 8.75 8.35
CA ASN A 160 -3.02 7.93 7.27
C ASN A 160 -3.36 8.54 5.92
N TYR A 161 -2.43 8.40 4.98
CA TYR A 161 -2.54 8.90 3.62
C TYR A 161 -1.96 7.88 2.63
N PRO A 162 -2.54 7.76 1.43
CA PRO A 162 -2.07 6.80 0.44
C PRO A 162 -0.89 7.35 -0.36
N LYS A 163 -0.03 6.44 -0.81
CA LYS A 163 0.98 6.67 -1.83
C LYS A 163 0.98 5.51 -2.82
N ALA A 164 1.26 5.80 -4.08
CA ALA A 164 1.40 4.82 -5.14
C ALA A 164 2.62 5.18 -6.00
N GLY A 165 3.31 4.17 -6.51
CA GLY A 165 4.56 4.36 -7.25
C GLY A 165 5.68 3.51 -6.71
N LEU A 166 6.91 3.84 -7.04
CA LEU A 166 8.08 3.05 -6.67
C LEU A 166 8.71 3.63 -5.42
N TYR A 167 8.81 2.83 -4.36
CA TYR A 167 9.72 3.08 -3.26
C TYR A 167 10.63 1.87 -3.05
N VAL A 168 11.93 2.09 -3.24
CA VAL A 168 12.99 1.08 -3.08
C VAL A 168 13.74 1.36 -1.77
N PRO A 169 13.42 0.65 -0.68
CA PRO A 169 14.18 0.79 0.56
C PRO A 169 15.57 0.17 0.40
N GLY A 170 16.62 0.98 0.53
CA GLY A 170 18.01 0.50 0.54
C GLY A 170 18.62 0.30 -0.86
N MET A 171 18.83 -0.96 -1.25
CA MET A 171 19.50 -1.34 -2.50
C MET A 171 18.48 -1.74 -3.58
N MET A 172 18.70 -1.33 -4.82
CA MET A 172 17.78 -1.65 -5.92
C MET A 172 18.10 -2.96 -6.65
N GLY A 173 19.39 -3.28 -6.78
CA GLY A 173 19.87 -4.52 -7.42
C GLY A 173 19.70 -4.58 -8.94
N VAL A 174 19.05 -3.58 -9.53
CA VAL A 174 18.86 -3.41 -10.98
C VAL A 174 19.19 -1.97 -11.36
N LYS A 175 19.35 -1.67 -12.65
CA LYS A 175 19.67 -0.32 -13.14
C LYS A 175 18.49 0.64 -13.14
N GLU A 176 17.32 0.13 -13.48
CA GLU A 176 16.09 0.90 -13.53
C GLU A 176 14.93 0.02 -13.08
N ARG A 177 13.94 0.64 -12.46
CA ARG A 177 12.60 0.08 -12.25
C ARG A 177 11.59 1.01 -12.85
N MET A 178 10.62 0.42 -13.54
CA MET A 178 9.53 1.15 -14.17
C MET A 178 8.24 0.40 -13.93
N LEU A 179 7.19 1.12 -13.55
CA LEU A 179 5.82 0.61 -13.54
C LEU A 179 4.88 1.69 -14.04
N LEU A 180 3.68 1.28 -14.43
CA LEU A 180 2.58 2.20 -14.68
C LEU A 180 1.63 2.19 -13.49
N LEU A 181 1.06 3.35 -13.21
CA LEU A 181 0.07 3.59 -12.18
C LEU A 181 -1.20 4.11 -12.83
N ASP A 182 -2.31 3.74 -12.25
CA ASP A 182 -3.51 4.57 -12.33
C ASP A 182 -3.50 5.60 -11.19
N PHE A 183 -4.50 6.48 -11.14
CA PHE A 183 -4.70 7.36 -10.00
C PHE A 183 -4.97 6.59 -8.70
N ILE A 184 -4.71 7.28 -7.59
CA ILE A 184 -5.23 6.86 -6.29
C ILE A 184 -6.65 7.39 -6.15
N TYR A 185 -7.60 6.49 -5.97
CA TYR A 185 -8.99 6.87 -5.68
C TYR A 185 -9.27 6.78 -4.19
N LEU A 186 -10.12 7.68 -3.72
CA LEU A 186 -10.46 7.85 -2.32
C LEU A 186 -11.97 7.83 -2.14
N GLY A 187 -12.44 7.13 -1.12
CA GLY A 187 -13.86 7.05 -0.78
C GLY A 187 -14.10 7.26 0.71
N GLY A 188 -15.24 7.88 1.06
CA GLY A 188 -15.63 8.14 2.44
C GLY A 188 -16.39 6.97 3.08
N PRO A 189 -16.92 7.15 4.31
CA PRO A 189 -17.68 6.11 5.01
C PRO A 189 -18.91 5.57 4.28
N ARG A 190 -19.47 6.33 3.34
CA ARG A 190 -20.63 5.94 2.51
C ARG A 190 -20.24 5.24 1.21
N THR A 191 -18.96 5.24 0.86
CA THR A 191 -18.46 4.57 -0.34
C THR A 191 -18.49 3.04 -0.14
N GLY A 192 -18.75 2.32 -1.23
CA GLY A 192 -18.77 0.86 -1.25
C GLY A 192 -17.66 0.26 -2.10
N TYR A 193 -17.49 -1.06 -1.98
CA TYR A 193 -16.50 -1.81 -2.77
C TYR A 193 -16.73 -1.65 -4.28
N GLN A 194 -17.96 -1.78 -4.77
CA GLN A 194 -18.26 -1.70 -6.20
C GLN A 194 -17.89 -0.34 -6.80
N GLU A 195 -18.17 0.74 -6.08
CA GLU A 195 -17.81 2.10 -6.49
C GLU A 195 -16.29 2.26 -6.63
N MET A 196 -15.53 1.78 -5.64
CA MET A 196 -14.06 1.84 -5.69
C MET A 196 -13.48 0.94 -6.78
N ALA A 197 -14.00 -0.28 -6.93
CA ALA A 197 -13.51 -1.23 -7.92
C ALA A 197 -13.76 -0.75 -9.35
N ALA A 198 -14.92 -0.13 -9.61
CA ALA A 198 -15.29 0.43 -10.90
C ALA A 198 -14.37 1.56 -11.38
N LEU A 199 -13.65 2.21 -10.47
CA LEU A 199 -12.67 3.25 -10.80
C LEU A 199 -11.32 2.67 -11.27
N THR A 200 -11.10 1.36 -11.09
CA THR A 200 -9.82 0.72 -11.41
C THR A 200 -9.81 0.11 -12.82
N PRO A 201 -8.64 -0.04 -13.46
CA PRO A 201 -8.54 -0.67 -14.77
C PRO A 201 -8.91 -2.16 -14.77
N CYS A 202 -9.00 -2.81 -13.61
CA CYS A 202 -9.41 -4.21 -13.49
C CYS A 202 -10.93 -4.42 -13.55
N ALA A 203 -11.74 -3.35 -13.54
CA ALA A 203 -13.21 -3.46 -13.58
C ALA A 203 -13.74 -4.15 -14.84
N GLY A 204 -13.02 -4.05 -15.97
CA GLY A 204 -13.40 -4.67 -17.25
C GLY A 204 -12.78 -6.03 -17.53
N ALA A 205 -11.81 -6.48 -16.73
CA ALA A 205 -11.01 -7.68 -17.02
C ALA A 205 -11.71 -9.01 -16.68
N LYS A 206 -12.98 -9.00 -16.25
CA LYS A 206 -13.79 -10.21 -15.96
C LYS A 206 -14.80 -10.54 -17.08
N VAL A 207 -14.63 -10.00 -18.29
CA VAL A 207 -15.52 -10.25 -19.44
C VAL A 207 -14.71 -10.73 -20.64
N GLU A 208 -14.07 -11.88 -20.52
CA GLU A 208 -13.65 -12.75 -21.61
C GLU A 208 -13.41 -14.12 -20.94
N ASP A 209 -13.88 -15.20 -21.56
CA ASP A 209 -13.87 -16.60 -21.06
C ASP A 209 -15.08 -17.04 -20.22
N ALA A 210 -16.26 -16.97 -20.85
CA ALA A 210 -17.30 -17.96 -20.67
C ALA A 210 -17.95 -18.23 -22.05
N GLU A 211 -17.25 -19.02 -22.87
CA GLU A 211 -17.90 -19.88 -23.88
C GLU A 211 -18.31 -21.21 -23.25
#